data_AF-A0A317GXG3-F1
#
_entry.id   AF-A0A317GXG3-F1
#
_cell.length_a   1.000
_cell.length_b   1.000
_cell.length_c   1.000
_cell.angle_alpha   90.00
_cell.angle_beta   90.00
_cell.angle_gamma   90.00
#
_symmetry.space_group_name_H-M   'P 1'
#
loop_
_entity.id
_entity.type
_entity.pdbx_description
1 polymer ?
#
loop_
_entity_poly.entity_id
_entity_poly.type
_entity_poly.pdbx_seq_one_letter_code
_entity_poly.pdbx_strand_id
1 'polypeptide(L)'
;MITSPRTELLKGEVDKVRKWVADGGNLLWLIDQDPLRGLQPLADDLGLQLTPGIVVDPTAAQLRIPATIALATSYGVHPITEGFTYNTAFPFVRQIVTKPEGSNWHATQLVEVAQRGWVETGSLDKDLRYDKDRDVHGPVVVAAALERKVKDKSQRVVVVGGSQFLSNQSIGLLSNLDLGVNMLNWLAADENLITVQPRSRVDSELTLGRAPLAMIGFGFLIVLPLAFLLTGGMIWWRRRQT
;
A
#
# COMPACT_ATOMS: atom_id res chain seq x y z
N MET A 1 11.22 5.77 6.69
CA MET A 1 9.78 5.61 6.36
C MET A 1 8.96 6.26 7.45
N ILE A 2 7.86 6.92 7.09
CA ILE A 2 6.84 7.43 8.01
C ILE A 2 5.53 6.76 7.64
N THR A 3 4.87 6.16 8.62
CA THR A 3 3.54 5.56 8.46
C THR A 3 2.59 6.29 9.40
N SER A 4 1.58 6.93 8.81
CA SER A 4 0.45 7.64 9.42
C SER A 4 0.48 7.66 10.97
N PRO A 5 1.10 8.71 11.57
CA PRO A 5 1.23 8.80 13.02
C PRO A 5 -0.12 8.63 13.73
N ARG A 6 -0.13 8.13 14.97
CA ARG A 6 -1.37 7.97 15.77
C ARG A 6 -1.59 9.10 16.77
N THR A 7 -0.62 9.99 16.91
CA THR A 7 -0.68 11.22 17.72
C THR A 7 -0.09 12.38 16.95
N GLU A 8 -0.38 13.61 17.38
CA GLU A 8 0.29 14.79 16.84
C GLU A 8 1.79 14.75 17.15
N LEU A 9 2.61 15.00 16.13
CA LEU A 9 4.07 15.07 16.30
C LEU A 9 4.46 16.43 16.89
N LEU A 10 5.45 16.41 17.78
CA LEU A 10 6.02 17.63 18.31
C LEU A 10 6.77 18.38 17.20
N LYS A 11 6.78 19.72 17.29
CA LYS A 11 7.50 20.56 16.32
C LYS A 11 8.94 20.11 16.08
N GLY A 12 9.67 19.78 17.15
CA GLY A 12 11.06 19.31 17.05
C GLY A 12 11.22 17.95 16.35
N GLU A 13 10.19 17.10 16.35
CA GLU A 13 10.19 15.83 15.60
C GLU A 13 9.95 16.09 14.11
N VAL A 14 8.98 16.96 13.80
CA VAL A 14 8.71 17.41 12.43
C VAL A 14 9.95 18.08 11.83
N ASP A 15 10.61 18.96 12.59
CA ASP A 15 11.83 19.64 12.14
C ASP A 15 12.98 18.67 11.85
N LYS A 16 13.11 17.56 12.59
CA LYS A 16 14.10 16.50 12.29
C LYS A 16 13.79 15.80 10.97
N VAL A 17 12.52 15.49 10.71
CA VAL A 17 12.10 14.87 9.44
C VAL A 17 12.34 15.81 8.27
N ARG A 18 11.95 17.08 8.42
CA ARG A 18 12.19 18.11 7.39
C ARG A 18 13.67 18.29 7.13
N LYS A 19 14.50 18.32 8.18
CA LYS A 19 15.96 18.37 8.05
C LYS A 19 16.52 17.16 7.31
N TRP A 20 16.06 15.94 7.64
CA TRP A 20 16.46 14.73 6.91
C TRP A 20 16.18 14.83 5.41
N VAL A 21 14.98 15.29 5.04
CA VAL A 21 14.60 15.50 3.64
C VAL A 21 15.38 16.67 3.02
N ALA A 22 15.61 17.77 3.73
CA ALA A 22 16.41 18.88 3.23
C ALA A 22 17.87 18.48 2.96
N ASP A 23 18.43 17.60 3.79
CA ASP A 23 19.81 17.10 3.69
C ASP A 23 19.99 16.04 2.58
N GLY A 24 18.93 15.68 1.84
CA GLY A 24 18.97 14.72 0.73
C GLY A 24 18.56 13.30 1.10
N GLY A 25 17.97 13.08 2.27
CA GLY A 25 17.51 11.76 2.71
C GLY A 25 16.26 11.28 1.97
N ASN A 26 16.22 10.00 1.62
CA ASN A 26 15.06 9.39 0.97
C ASN A 26 13.91 9.15 1.96
N LEU A 27 12.67 9.15 1.49
CA LEU A 27 11.48 8.99 2.32
C LEU A 27 10.39 8.18 1.63
N LEU A 28 9.94 7.11 2.29
CA LEU A 28 8.62 6.53 2.05
C LEU A 28 7.64 7.12 3.07
N TRP A 29 6.60 7.79 2.59
CA TRP A 29 5.58 8.41 3.44
C TRP A 29 4.20 7.84 3.12
N LEU A 30 3.66 7.04 4.03
CA LEU A 30 2.30 6.53 3.95
C LEU A 30 1.43 7.37 4.89
N ILE A 31 0.37 7.99 4.38
CA ILE A 31 -0.43 8.95 5.16
C ILE A 31 -1.92 8.75 4.93
N ASP A 32 -2.65 8.45 6.00
CA ASP A 32 -4.10 8.21 5.94
C ASP A 32 -4.88 9.53 5.81
N GLN A 33 -6.21 9.44 5.63
CA GLN A 33 -7.10 10.57 5.32
C GLN A 33 -7.13 11.70 6.35
N ASP A 34 -6.92 11.45 7.64
CA ASP A 34 -7.02 12.49 8.68
C ASP A 34 -6.33 12.16 10.02
N PRO A 35 -5.92 13.19 10.79
CA PRO A 35 -5.30 14.43 10.35
C PRO A 35 -3.81 14.23 10.00
N LEU A 36 -3.14 15.23 9.43
CA LEU A 36 -1.71 15.19 9.12
C LEU A 36 -0.79 15.22 10.35
N ARG A 37 -1.33 15.52 11.54
CA ARG A 37 -0.64 15.35 12.84
C ARG A 37 0.71 16.08 12.91
N GLY A 38 0.72 17.33 12.44
CA GLY A 38 1.92 18.18 12.42
C GLY A 38 2.77 18.04 11.14
N LEU A 39 2.44 17.13 10.21
CA LEU A 39 3.22 16.92 8.98
C LEU A 39 2.84 17.86 7.82
N GLN A 40 1.94 18.84 8.02
CA GLN A 40 1.63 19.84 6.98
C GLN A 40 2.88 20.55 6.44
N PRO A 41 3.83 21.02 7.27
CA PRO A 41 5.04 21.68 6.75
C PRO A 41 5.92 20.76 5.90
N LEU A 42 5.88 19.43 6.13
CA LEU A 42 6.57 18.46 5.28
C LEU A 42 5.88 18.31 3.92
N ALA A 43 4.54 18.31 3.88
CA ALA A 43 3.80 18.31 2.62
C ALA A 43 4.12 19.56 1.80
N ASP A 44 4.18 20.73 2.45
CA ASP A 44 4.51 22.00 1.81
C ASP A 44 5.93 21.99 1.22
N ASP A 45 6.93 21.51 1.97
CA ASP A 45 8.33 21.37 1.49
C ASP A 45 8.48 20.41 0.28
N LEU A 46 7.55 19.46 0.16
CA LEU A 46 7.50 18.48 -0.94
C LEU A 46 6.65 18.97 -2.13
N GLY A 47 6.02 20.13 -2.03
CA GLY A 47 5.09 20.63 -3.06
C GLY A 47 3.84 19.75 -3.18
N LEU A 48 3.35 19.21 -2.07
CA LEU A 48 2.19 18.33 -2.01
C LEU A 48 1.01 19.01 -1.32
N GLN A 49 -0.18 18.76 -1.84
CA GLN A 49 -1.43 19.03 -1.15
C GLN A 49 -2.11 17.70 -0.84
N LEU A 50 -2.16 17.36 0.44
CA LEU A 50 -2.81 16.17 0.96
C LEU A 50 -4.22 16.56 1.42
N THR A 51 -5.22 16.33 0.56
CA THR A 51 -6.60 16.76 0.83
C THR A 51 -7.28 15.83 1.83
N PRO A 52 -8.16 16.33 2.72
CA PRO A 52 -8.95 15.49 3.61
C PRO A 52 -9.94 14.62 2.81
N GLY A 53 -10.46 13.59 3.46
CA GLY A 53 -11.45 12.67 2.87
C GLY A 53 -10.85 11.38 2.31
N ILE A 54 -11.75 10.46 1.96
CA ILE A 54 -11.42 9.14 1.42
C ILE A 54 -11.93 8.99 -0.01
N VAL A 55 -11.26 8.17 -0.80
CA VAL A 55 -11.77 7.77 -2.10
C VAL A 55 -12.87 6.74 -1.95
N VAL A 56 -14.00 7.01 -2.58
CA VAL A 56 -15.13 6.08 -2.76
C VAL A 56 -15.12 5.59 -4.20
N ASP A 57 -15.06 4.27 -4.39
CA ASP A 57 -15.05 3.59 -5.68
C ASP A 57 -16.31 2.71 -5.85
N PRO A 58 -17.32 3.19 -6.60
CA PRO A 58 -18.52 2.40 -6.91
C PRO A 58 -18.24 1.13 -7.71
N THR A 59 -17.12 1.07 -8.44
CA THR A 59 -16.75 -0.12 -9.22
C THR A 59 -16.33 -1.26 -8.29
N ALA A 60 -15.65 -0.95 -7.18
CA ALA A 60 -15.35 -1.92 -6.14
C ALA A 60 -16.64 -2.54 -5.56
N ALA A 61 -17.67 -1.73 -5.32
CA ALA A 61 -18.97 -2.20 -4.82
C ALA A 61 -19.66 -3.18 -5.77
N GLN A 62 -19.53 -2.99 -7.10
CA GLN A 62 -20.05 -3.93 -8.11
C GLN A 62 -19.37 -5.30 -8.03
N LEU A 63 -18.13 -5.34 -7.58
CA LEU A 63 -17.35 -6.56 -7.32
C LEU A 63 -17.56 -7.12 -5.90
N ARG A 64 -18.53 -6.59 -5.14
CA ARG A 64 -18.79 -6.93 -3.74
C ARG A 64 -17.62 -6.62 -2.80
N ILE A 65 -16.77 -5.67 -3.18
CA ILE A 65 -15.73 -5.08 -2.35
C ILE A 65 -16.30 -3.79 -1.74
N PRO A 66 -16.06 -3.47 -0.46
CA PRO A 66 -16.48 -2.19 0.10
C PRO A 66 -16.02 -1.01 -0.77
N ALA A 67 -16.91 -0.05 -1.01
CA ALA A 67 -16.61 1.11 -1.87
C ALA A 67 -15.46 1.99 -1.32
N THR A 68 -15.12 1.86 -0.05
CA THR A 68 -13.98 2.53 0.59
C THR A 68 -12.64 1.85 0.30
N ILE A 69 -12.62 0.76 -0.46
CA ILE A 69 -11.41 0.14 -1.00
C ILE A 69 -11.32 0.50 -2.48
N ALA A 70 -10.49 1.50 -2.78
CA ALA A 70 -10.32 1.97 -4.15
C ALA A 70 -9.38 1.04 -4.93
N LEU A 71 -9.76 0.67 -6.15
CA LEU A 71 -8.94 -0.18 -7.01
C LEU A 71 -8.13 0.67 -7.99
N ALA A 72 -6.85 0.32 -8.16
CA ALA A 72 -6.01 0.95 -9.17
C ALA A 72 -6.59 0.71 -10.56
N THR A 73 -6.62 1.78 -11.35
CA THR A 73 -7.16 1.82 -12.71
C THR A 73 -6.09 2.19 -13.73
N SER A 74 -5.05 2.92 -13.29
CA SER A 74 -3.93 3.32 -14.11
C SER A 74 -2.67 3.44 -13.24
N TYR A 75 -1.53 3.17 -13.87
CA TYR A 75 -0.21 3.33 -13.29
C TYR A 75 0.60 4.29 -14.15
N GLY A 76 1.28 5.25 -13.52
CA GLY A 76 2.18 6.16 -14.21
C GLY A 76 3.39 5.45 -14.80
N VAL A 77 4.03 6.05 -15.80
CA VAL A 77 5.29 5.53 -16.37
C VAL A 77 6.42 5.84 -15.39
N HIS A 78 6.84 4.83 -14.61
CA HIS A 78 7.87 4.98 -13.60
C HIS A 78 8.52 3.62 -13.27
N PRO A 79 9.81 3.54 -12.88
CA PRO A 79 10.45 2.27 -12.51
C PRO A 79 9.73 1.48 -11.40
N ILE A 80 9.03 2.16 -10.48
CA ILE A 80 8.22 1.49 -9.43
C ILE A 80 7.07 0.67 -10.03
N THR A 81 6.47 1.17 -11.10
CA THR A 81 5.27 0.63 -11.74
C THR A 81 5.59 -0.08 -13.06
N GLU A 82 6.87 -0.25 -13.39
CA GLU A 82 7.29 -0.96 -14.59
C GLU A 82 6.87 -2.44 -14.50
N GLY A 83 6.17 -2.93 -15.52
CA GLY A 83 5.69 -4.31 -15.57
C GLY A 83 4.51 -4.61 -14.64
N PHE A 84 3.92 -3.61 -13.97
CA PHE A 84 2.69 -3.81 -13.21
C PHE A 84 1.54 -4.20 -14.13
N THR A 85 1.16 -5.48 -14.08
CA THR A 85 0.07 -6.05 -14.90
C THR A 85 -1.18 -6.34 -14.07
N TYR A 86 -1.07 -6.28 -12.75
CA TYR A 86 -2.12 -6.60 -11.80
C TYR A 86 -2.59 -5.35 -11.04
N ASN A 87 -3.87 -5.33 -10.66
CA ASN A 87 -4.45 -4.22 -9.91
C ASN A 87 -3.90 -4.20 -8.47
N THR A 88 -3.94 -3.03 -7.85
CA THR A 88 -3.65 -2.82 -6.43
C THR A 88 -4.89 -2.26 -5.77
N ALA A 89 -5.04 -2.48 -4.46
CA ALA A 89 -6.23 -2.10 -3.71
C ALA A 89 -5.84 -1.24 -2.52
N PHE A 90 -6.51 -0.09 -2.37
CA PHE A 90 -6.17 0.92 -1.38
C PHE A 90 -7.37 1.20 -0.45
N PRO A 91 -7.42 0.55 0.73
CA PRO A 91 -8.43 0.85 1.74
C PRO A 91 -8.27 2.25 2.32
N PHE A 92 -9.38 2.99 2.41
CA PHE A 92 -9.48 4.31 3.05
C PHE A 92 -8.45 5.32 2.54
N VAL A 93 -8.12 5.24 1.26
CA VAL A 93 -7.07 6.06 0.67
C VAL A 93 -7.53 7.49 0.45
N ARG A 94 -6.65 8.47 0.65
CA ARG A 94 -6.85 9.89 0.38
C ARG A 94 -6.22 10.29 -0.95
N GLN A 95 -6.70 11.41 -1.49
CA GLN A 95 -6.11 12.02 -2.68
C GLN A 95 -4.77 12.71 -2.37
N ILE A 96 -3.85 12.62 -3.33
CA ILE A 96 -2.61 13.39 -3.37
C ILE A 96 -2.66 14.32 -4.57
N VAL A 97 -2.45 15.61 -4.33
CA VAL A 97 -2.28 16.61 -5.39
C VAL A 97 -0.83 17.08 -5.39
N THR A 98 -0.14 16.95 -6.53
CA THR A 98 1.21 17.46 -6.73
C THR A 98 1.17 18.89 -7.29
N LYS A 99 2.00 19.78 -6.74
CA LYS A 99 2.15 21.17 -7.19
C LYS A 99 3.55 21.36 -7.76
N PRO A 100 3.75 21.11 -9.07
CA PRO A 100 5.08 21.21 -9.68
C PRO A 100 5.57 22.67 -9.78
N GLU A 101 4.65 23.64 -9.86
CA GLU A 101 4.99 25.06 -9.97
C GLU A 101 5.66 25.58 -8.69
N GLY A 102 6.89 26.09 -8.82
CA GLY A 102 7.68 26.62 -7.69
C GLY A 102 8.36 25.55 -6.82
N SER A 103 8.15 24.27 -7.11
CA SER A 103 8.82 23.15 -6.43
C SER A 103 10.13 22.79 -7.11
N ASN A 104 11.15 22.39 -6.34
CA ASN A 104 12.38 21.82 -6.87
C ASN A 104 12.30 20.29 -7.09
N TRP A 105 11.10 19.72 -6.94
CA TRP A 105 10.83 18.30 -7.14
C TRP A 105 10.25 18.04 -8.53
N HIS A 106 10.78 17.03 -9.20
CA HIS A 106 10.12 16.38 -10.31
C HIS A 106 9.12 15.37 -9.75
N ALA A 107 7.83 15.58 -10.01
CA ALA A 107 6.76 14.76 -9.47
C ALA A 107 6.13 13.87 -10.54
N THR A 108 6.06 12.57 -10.27
CA THR A 108 5.40 11.57 -11.12
C THR A 108 4.24 10.95 -10.36
N GLN A 109 3.04 11.03 -10.90
CA GLN A 109 1.86 10.36 -10.35
C GLN A 109 1.99 8.85 -10.62
N LEU A 110 1.96 8.03 -9.58
CA LEU A 110 2.22 6.60 -9.68
C LEU A 110 0.95 5.78 -9.86
N VAL A 111 -0.10 6.12 -9.13
CA VAL A 111 -1.34 5.31 -9.08
C VAL A 111 -2.55 6.23 -9.12
N GLU A 112 -3.44 5.94 -10.07
CA GLU A 112 -4.79 6.50 -10.14
C GLU A 112 -5.84 5.43 -9.87
N VAL A 113 -6.84 5.77 -9.07
CA VAL A 113 -7.94 4.90 -8.69
C VAL A 113 -9.29 5.53 -9.05
N ALA A 114 -10.34 4.72 -8.96
CA ALA A 114 -11.73 5.19 -8.91
C ALA A 114 -12.11 6.16 -10.05
N GLN A 115 -11.94 5.72 -11.31
CA GLN A 115 -12.28 6.50 -12.52
C GLN A 115 -13.70 7.10 -12.52
N ARG A 116 -14.65 6.42 -11.86
CA ARG A 116 -16.06 6.85 -11.71
C ARG A 116 -16.43 7.09 -10.24
N GLY A 117 -15.43 7.25 -9.39
CA GLY A 117 -15.60 7.51 -7.97
C GLY A 117 -15.40 8.97 -7.63
N TRP A 118 -15.27 9.25 -6.33
CA TRP A 118 -15.05 10.60 -5.81
C TRP A 118 -14.28 10.56 -4.50
N VAL A 119 -13.78 11.71 -4.07
CA VAL A 119 -13.25 11.93 -2.72
C VAL A 119 -14.41 12.38 -1.82
N GLU A 120 -14.81 11.52 -0.90
CA GLU A 120 -15.82 11.76 0.13
C GLU A 120 -15.19 12.43 1.34
N THR A 121 -15.68 13.62 1.69
CA THR A 121 -15.23 14.38 2.87
C THR A 121 -16.26 14.41 4.00
N GLY A 122 -17.46 13.85 3.77
CA GLY A 122 -18.55 13.73 4.73
C GLY A 122 -18.50 12.47 5.58
N SER A 123 -19.63 12.17 6.24
CA SER A 123 -19.79 10.97 7.07
C SER A 123 -19.95 9.72 6.22
N LEU A 124 -19.15 8.70 6.55
CA LEU A 124 -19.15 7.39 5.88
C LEU A 124 -20.28 6.45 6.33
N ASP A 125 -21.04 6.84 7.35
CA ASP A 125 -22.12 6.03 7.94
C ASP A 125 -23.47 6.21 7.22
N LYS A 126 -23.53 7.13 6.26
CA LYS A 126 -24.70 7.39 5.41
C LYS A 126 -24.52 6.68 4.06
N ASP A 127 -25.62 6.56 3.30
CA ASP A 127 -25.54 6.18 1.88
C ASP A 127 -24.49 7.04 1.17
N LEU A 128 -23.38 6.44 0.76
CA LEU A 128 -22.33 7.10 0.00
C LEU A 128 -22.90 7.53 -1.36
N ARG A 129 -23.14 8.84 -1.51
CA ARG A 129 -23.63 9.45 -2.74
C ARG A 129 -22.81 10.68 -3.03
N TYR A 130 -22.34 10.78 -4.27
CA TYR A 130 -21.58 11.92 -4.73
C TYR A 130 -22.34 13.24 -4.53
N ASP A 131 -21.72 14.16 -3.81
CA ASP A 131 -22.18 15.53 -3.62
C ASP A 131 -21.30 16.50 -4.43
N LYS A 132 -21.84 17.04 -5.52
CA LYS A 132 -21.12 17.95 -6.43
C LYS A 132 -20.60 19.24 -5.76
N ASP A 133 -21.20 19.65 -4.64
CA ASP A 133 -20.87 20.91 -3.98
C ASP A 133 -19.74 20.73 -2.95
N ARG A 134 -19.39 19.47 -2.62
CA ARG A 134 -18.40 19.12 -1.60
C ARG A 134 -17.30 18.16 -2.10
N ASP A 135 -17.64 17.22 -2.96
CA ASP A 135 -16.79 16.10 -3.31
C ASP A 135 -16.01 16.32 -4.61
N VAL A 136 -14.80 15.76 -4.66
CA VAL A 136 -13.93 15.83 -5.83
C VAL A 136 -14.15 14.58 -6.67
N HIS A 137 -14.65 14.74 -7.90
CA HIS A 137 -14.84 13.60 -8.80
C HIS A 137 -13.50 13.02 -9.26
N GLY A 138 -13.46 11.70 -9.46
CA GLY A 138 -12.29 10.98 -9.98
C GLY A 138 -12.02 11.23 -11.47
N PRO A 139 -10.92 10.68 -12.02
CA PRO A 139 -9.97 9.78 -11.37
C PRO A 139 -9.16 10.45 -10.25
N VAL A 140 -8.75 9.66 -9.26
CA VAL A 140 -8.05 10.18 -8.08
C VAL A 140 -6.63 9.62 -8.00
N VAL A 141 -5.64 10.51 -7.97
CA VAL A 141 -4.24 10.16 -7.71
C VAL A 141 -4.07 9.87 -6.23
N VAL A 142 -3.50 8.70 -5.92
CA VAL A 142 -3.33 8.22 -4.53
C VAL A 142 -1.90 7.86 -4.17
N ALA A 143 -0.99 7.84 -5.15
CA ALA A 143 0.44 7.68 -4.93
C ALA A 143 1.24 8.55 -5.90
N ALA A 144 2.34 9.10 -5.42
CA ALA A 144 3.27 9.90 -6.21
C ALA A 144 4.72 9.61 -5.83
N ALA A 145 5.61 9.67 -6.82
CA ALA A 145 7.06 9.70 -6.65
C ALA A 145 7.55 11.14 -6.85
N LEU A 146 8.51 11.56 -6.05
CA LEU A 146 9.20 12.84 -6.15
C LEU A 146 10.69 12.59 -6.26
N GLU A 147 11.34 13.26 -7.19
CA GLU A 147 12.77 13.17 -7.43
C GLU A 147 13.40 14.56 -7.53
N ARG A 148 14.60 14.71 -6.99
CA ARG A 148 15.43 15.89 -7.24
C ARG A 148 16.90 15.57 -7.03
N LYS A 149 17.79 16.44 -7.51
CA LYS A 149 19.21 16.36 -7.19
C LYS A 149 19.53 17.21 -5.97
N VAL A 150 20.19 16.61 -4.98
CA VAL A 150 20.76 17.32 -3.83
C VAL A 150 22.24 17.03 -3.80
N LYS A 151 23.07 18.06 -4.04
CA LYS A 151 24.50 17.91 -4.33
C LYS A 151 24.68 17.00 -5.57
N ASP A 152 25.44 15.92 -5.45
CA ASP A 152 25.71 14.97 -6.53
C ASP A 152 24.90 13.66 -6.41
N LYS A 153 23.85 13.64 -5.58
CA LYS A 153 22.99 12.47 -5.38
C LYS A 153 21.56 12.75 -5.76
N SER A 154 20.90 11.77 -6.37
CA SER A 154 19.46 11.80 -6.56
C SER A 154 18.75 11.44 -5.27
N GLN A 155 17.90 12.35 -4.83
CA GLN A 155 17.01 12.18 -3.70
C GLN A 155 15.65 11.73 -4.20
N ARG A 156 15.07 10.74 -3.51
CA ARG A 156 13.83 10.09 -3.88
C ARG A 156 12.85 10.07 -2.72
N VAL A 157 11.61 10.43 -2.99
CA VAL A 157 10.50 10.35 -2.04
C VAL A 157 9.32 9.67 -2.70
N VAL A 158 8.66 8.77 -1.98
CA VAL A 158 7.38 8.19 -2.40
C VAL A 158 6.34 8.55 -1.35
N VAL A 159 5.20 9.07 -1.80
CA VAL A 159 4.06 9.37 -0.93
C VAL A 159 2.86 8.57 -1.39
N VAL A 160 2.19 7.90 -0.45
CA VAL A 160 0.96 7.14 -0.69
C VAL A 160 -0.11 7.62 0.29
N GLY A 161 -1.29 7.91 -0.23
CA GLY A 161 -2.43 8.46 0.50
C GLY A 161 -3.13 7.48 1.44
N GLY A 162 -2.48 6.40 1.81
CA GLY A 162 -3.00 5.44 2.77
C GLY A 162 -1.92 4.48 3.21
N SER A 163 -1.89 4.18 4.50
CA SER A 163 -0.99 3.17 5.08
C SER A 163 -1.57 1.76 5.04
N GLN A 164 -2.90 1.65 4.91
CA GLN A 164 -3.59 0.37 5.05
C GLN A 164 -3.30 -0.61 3.91
N PHE A 165 -2.89 -0.15 2.72
CA PHE A 165 -2.58 -1.06 1.59
C PHE A 165 -1.43 -2.03 1.89
N LEU A 166 -0.48 -1.65 2.77
CA LEU A 166 0.61 -2.51 3.25
C LEU A 166 0.36 -3.10 4.64
N SER A 167 -0.87 -3.00 5.17
CA SER A 167 -1.22 -3.65 6.42
C SER A 167 -1.24 -5.18 6.27
N ASN A 168 -1.11 -5.93 7.35
CA ASN A 168 -1.21 -7.40 7.32
C ASN A 168 -2.53 -7.91 6.69
N GLN A 169 -3.60 -7.12 6.76
CA GLN A 169 -4.90 -7.46 6.19
C GLN A 169 -4.97 -7.23 4.67
N SER A 170 -4.14 -6.34 4.13
CA SER A 170 -4.21 -5.90 2.73
C SER A 170 -2.97 -6.18 1.91
N ILE A 171 -1.85 -6.56 2.53
CA ILE A 171 -0.60 -6.83 1.84
C ILE A 171 -0.71 -8.02 0.87
N GLY A 172 -1.58 -8.98 1.18
CA GLY A 172 -1.92 -10.11 0.30
C GLY A 172 -3.10 -9.84 -0.65
N LEU A 173 -3.63 -8.61 -0.70
CA LEU A 173 -4.66 -8.24 -1.68
C LEU A 173 -4.00 -7.83 -2.98
N LEU A 174 -4.29 -8.60 -4.03
CA LEU A 174 -3.77 -8.36 -5.38
C LEU A 174 -2.24 -8.14 -5.35
N SER A 175 -1.71 -7.15 -6.05
CA SER A 175 -0.26 -6.86 -6.09
C SER A 175 0.20 -5.75 -5.12
N ASN A 176 -0.46 -5.61 -3.96
CA ASN A 176 -0.06 -4.61 -2.96
C ASN A 176 1.37 -4.82 -2.43
N LEU A 177 1.75 -6.07 -2.15
CA LEU A 177 3.11 -6.42 -1.72
C LEU A 177 4.14 -6.03 -2.79
N ASP A 178 3.90 -6.42 -4.04
CA ASP A 178 4.80 -6.10 -5.16
C ASP A 178 5.05 -4.60 -5.28
N LEU A 179 3.99 -3.80 -5.08
CA LEU A 179 4.07 -2.34 -5.22
C LEU A 179 4.92 -1.77 -4.09
N GLY A 180 4.68 -2.23 -2.85
CA GLY A 180 5.47 -1.84 -1.68
C GLY A 180 6.95 -2.21 -1.82
N VAL A 181 7.25 -3.41 -2.31
CA VAL A 181 8.62 -3.87 -2.57
C VAL A 181 9.29 -3.01 -3.64
N ASN A 182 8.62 -2.71 -4.74
CA ASN A 182 9.16 -1.85 -5.78
C ASN A 182 9.43 -0.42 -5.30
N MET A 183 8.53 0.15 -4.48
CA MET A 183 8.75 1.44 -3.84
C MET A 183 10.01 1.44 -2.97
N LEU A 184 10.20 0.41 -2.14
CA LEU A 184 11.37 0.28 -1.27
C LEU A 184 12.66 0.07 -2.08
N ASN A 185 12.63 -0.79 -3.10
CA ASN A 185 13.78 -1.04 -3.98
C ASN A 185 14.22 0.22 -4.71
N TRP A 186 13.25 1.01 -5.20
CA TRP A 186 13.54 2.27 -5.87
C TRP A 186 14.08 3.33 -4.90
N LEU A 187 13.58 3.40 -3.66
CA LEU A 187 14.11 4.31 -2.63
C LEU A 187 15.50 3.89 -2.12
N ALA A 188 15.82 2.60 -2.14
CA ALA A 188 17.10 2.07 -1.65
C ALA A 188 18.19 2.01 -2.73
N ALA A 189 17.81 2.12 -4.01
CA ALA A 189 18.76 2.06 -5.12
C ALA A 189 19.76 3.22 -5.07
N ASP A 190 21.05 2.87 -4.98
CA ASP A 190 22.16 3.80 -5.09
C ASP A 190 22.52 3.98 -6.57
N GLU A 191 22.43 5.21 -7.08
CA GLU A 191 22.77 5.51 -8.47
C GLU A 191 24.27 5.39 -8.76
N ASN A 192 25.14 5.34 -7.74
CA ASN A 192 26.58 5.11 -7.91
C ASN A 192 26.94 3.63 -8.12
N LEU A 193 25.99 2.72 -7.92
CA LEU A 193 26.15 1.31 -8.24
C LEU A 193 25.39 1.07 -9.54
N ILE A 194 26.13 0.96 -10.65
CA ILE A 194 25.62 0.41 -11.91
C ILE A 194 25.25 -1.05 -11.65
N THR A 195 24.12 -1.27 -11.00
CA THR A 195 23.58 -2.58 -10.70
C THR A 195 22.26 -2.66 -11.42
N VAL A 196 22.27 -3.41 -12.52
CA VAL A 196 21.05 -3.95 -13.12
C VAL A 196 20.22 -4.53 -11.97
N GLN A 197 19.09 -3.89 -11.66
CA GLN A 197 18.18 -4.37 -10.62
C GLN A 197 17.88 -5.85 -10.91
N PRO A 198 18.17 -6.78 -10.00
CA PRO A 198 17.73 -8.15 -10.17
C PRO A 198 16.20 -8.12 -10.23
N ARG A 199 15.63 -8.53 -11.37
CA ARG A 199 14.18 -8.68 -11.52
C ARG A 199 13.69 -9.56 -10.36
N SER A 200 12.76 -9.04 -9.57
CA SER A 200 11.99 -9.87 -8.64
C SER A 200 11.48 -11.06 -9.44
N ARG A 201 11.88 -12.28 -9.05
CA ARG A 201 11.24 -13.47 -9.60
C ARG A 201 9.76 -13.34 -9.26
N VAL A 202 8.91 -13.43 -10.28
CA VAL A 202 7.48 -13.66 -10.08
C VAL A 202 7.40 -14.86 -9.15
N ASP A 203 6.97 -14.66 -7.91
CA ASP A 203 6.72 -15.76 -7.02
C ASP A 203 5.70 -16.66 -7.71
N SER A 204 6.05 -17.94 -7.84
CA SER A 204 5.12 -18.91 -8.39
C SER A 204 3.95 -19.02 -7.42
N GLU A 205 2.82 -18.38 -7.75
CA GLU A 205 1.58 -18.58 -7.01
C GLU A 205 1.25 -20.08 -7.02
N LEU A 206 1.24 -20.68 -5.84
CA LEU A 206 0.79 -22.05 -5.66
C LEU A 206 -0.75 -22.04 -5.70
N THR A 207 -1.31 -22.03 -6.92
CA THR A 207 -2.75 -22.18 -7.13
C THR A 207 -3.15 -23.63 -6.83
N LEU A 208 -3.30 -23.96 -5.55
CA LEU A 208 -3.80 -25.27 -5.13
C LEU A 208 -5.28 -25.37 -5.51
N GLY A 209 -5.58 -26.18 -6.52
CA GLY A 209 -6.96 -26.51 -6.87
C GLY A 209 -7.72 -27.11 -5.68
N ARG A 210 -9.05 -27.11 -5.75
CA ARG A 210 -9.92 -27.64 -4.68
C ARG A 210 -9.56 -29.08 -4.27
N ALA A 211 -9.14 -29.91 -5.21
CA ALA A 211 -8.79 -31.30 -4.96
C ALA A 211 -7.50 -31.46 -4.13
N PRO A 212 -6.33 -30.89 -4.51
CA PRO A 212 -5.14 -30.87 -3.67
C PRO A 212 -5.38 -30.32 -2.26
N LEU A 213 -6.14 -29.22 -2.15
CA LEU A 213 -6.42 -28.59 -0.86
C LEU A 213 -7.31 -29.49 0.03
N ALA A 214 -8.31 -30.16 -0.56
CA ALA A 214 -9.14 -31.14 0.13
C ALA A 214 -8.35 -32.37 0.58
N MET A 215 -7.39 -32.85 -0.23
CA MET A 215 -6.52 -33.97 0.17
C MET A 215 -5.62 -33.60 1.35
N ILE A 216 -5.02 -32.40 1.34
CA ILE A 216 -4.23 -31.89 2.47
C ILE A 216 -5.12 -31.78 3.70
N GLY A 217 -6.29 -31.15 3.58
CA GLY A 217 -7.24 -31.01 4.67
C GLY A 217 -7.64 -32.36 5.26
N PHE A 218 -8.06 -33.31 4.43
CA PHE A 218 -8.45 -34.66 4.87
C PHE A 218 -7.28 -35.42 5.52
N GLY A 219 -6.07 -35.31 4.97
CA GLY A 219 -4.87 -35.92 5.52
C GLY A 219 -4.57 -35.44 6.94
N PHE A 220 -4.57 -34.12 7.16
CA PHE A 220 -4.25 -33.53 8.46
C PHE A 220 -5.39 -33.60 9.48
N LEU A 221 -6.65 -33.50 9.05
CA LEU A 221 -7.81 -33.49 9.97
C LEU A 221 -8.32 -34.89 10.32
N ILE A 222 -8.12 -35.88 9.44
CA ILE A 222 -8.69 -37.22 9.62
C ILE A 222 -7.59 -38.27 9.70
N VAL A 223 -6.76 -38.39 8.67
CA VAL A 223 -5.79 -39.49 8.57
C VAL A 223 -4.76 -39.43 9.71
N LEU A 224 -4.20 -38.25 9.97
CA LEU A 224 -3.17 -38.07 10.99
C LEU A 224 -3.70 -38.31 12.43
N PRO A 225 -4.86 -37.76 12.86
CA PRO A 225 -5.44 -38.08 14.16
C PRO A 225 -5.80 -39.56 14.32
N LEU A 226 -6.35 -40.21 13.28
CA LEU A 226 -6.63 -41.65 13.31
C LEU A 226 -5.35 -42.48 13.46
N ALA A 227 -4.28 -42.13 12.76
CA ALA A 227 -2.99 -42.79 12.92
C ALA A 227 -2.47 -42.67 14.36
N PHE A 228 -2.61 -41.49 14.99
CA PHE A 228 -2.26 -41.32 16.40
C PHE A 228 -3.15 -42.12 17.36
N LEU A 229 -4.46 -42.17 17.12
CA LEU A 229 -5.38 -42.97 17.93
C LEU A 229 -5.09 -44.47 17.81
N LEU A 230 -4.84 -44.97 16.60
CA LEU A 230 -4.54 -46.38 16.35
C LEU A 230 -3.21 -46.78 16.98
N THR A 231 -2.16 -45.96 16.82
CA THR A 231 -0.86 -46.23 17.43
C THR A 231 -0.93 -46.15 18.95
N GLY A 232 -1.62 -45.15 19.51
CA GLY A 232 -1.88 -45.04 20.95
C GLY A 232 -2.67 -46.23 21.50
N GLY A 233 -3.73 -46.65 20.82
CA GLY A 233 -4.54 -47.81 21.18
C GLY A 233 -3.77 -49.12 21.10
N MET A 234 -2.96 -49.30 20.06
CA MET A 234 -2.09 -50.47 19.90
C MET A 234 -1.06 -50.58 21.02
N ILE A 235 -0.41 -49.46 21.38
CA ILE A 235 0.56 -49.40 22.49
C ILE A 235 -0.14 -49.73 23.82
N TRP A 236 -1.32 -49.14 24.06
CA TRP A 236 -2.09 -49.40 25.27
C TRP A 236 -2.52 -50.87 25.40
N TRP A 237 -2.97 -51.48 24.31
CA TRP A 237 -3.38 -52.89 24.30
C TRP A 237 -2.19 -53.82 24.54
N ARG A 238 -1.04 -53.54 23.91
CA ARG A 238 0.19 -54.32 24.07
C ARG A 238 0.74 -54.24 25.50
N ARG A 239 0.61 -53.08 26.16
CA ARG A 239 0.95 -52.88 27.58
C ARG A 239 0.01 -53.58 28.56
N ARG A 240 -1.21 -53.94 28.14
CA ARG A 240 -2.17 -54.68 28.98
C ARG A 240 -1.95 -56.20 28.95
N GLN A 241 -1.22 -56.69 27.95
CA GLN A 241 -0.90 -58.13 27.78
C GLN A 241 0.50 -58.51 28.30
N THR A 242 1.31 -57.52 28.66
CA THR A 242 2.54 -57.67 29.48
C THR A 242 2.23 -57.36 30.93
#